data_AF-A0A952AIZ8-F1
#
_entry.id   AF-A0A952AIZ8-F1
#
_cell.length_a   1.000
_cell.length_b   1.000
_cell.length_c   1.000
_cell.angle_alpha   90.00
_cell.angle_beta   90.00
_cell.angle_gamma   90.00
#
_symmetry.space_group_name_H-M   'P 1'
#
loop_
_entity.id
_entity.type
_entity.pdbx_description
1 polymer ?
#
loop_
_entity_poly.entity_id
_entity_poly.type
_entity_poly.pdbx_seq_one_letter_code
_entity_poly.pdbx_strand_id
1 'polypeptide(L)'
;MLHNDNNIAVKVTDLGKAYRIGVVEEKEKNLSTAILKAILSPVKNFRKIKSLKNVSSEATGKDVFWANRNISFEVKKGEVLGIIGKNGAGKSTLLKMLSRITEPTEGRIELVGRVASLLEVGTGFNPELTGRENIFLNGTILGLTKKEIEERYESIVEFSGIEKFIETPVKRYSSGMKVRLAFAVA
;
A
#
# COMPACT_ATOMS: atom_id res chain seq x y z
N MET A 1 34.04 -1.33 17.41
CA MET A 1 32.78 -0.63 17.69
C MET A 1 31.70 -1.18 16.77
N LEU A 2 31.03 -2.26 17.17
CA LEU A 2 29.84 -2.75 16.49
C LEU A 2 28.66 -2.28 17.33
N HIS A 3 27.98 -1.23 16.88
CA HIS A 3 26.73 -0.79 17.51
C HIS A 3 25.71 -1.92 17.40
N ASN A 4 25.06 -2.21 18.51
CA ASN A 4 24.15 -3.32 18.69
C ASN A 4 22.82 -2.98 17.98
N ASP A 5 22.75 -3.18 16.66
CA ASP A 5 21.60 -2.95 15.76
C ASP A 5 20.39 -3.87 16.03
N ASN A 6 20.46 -4.73 17.05
CA ASN A 6 19.44 -5.75 17.36
C ASN A 6 18.04 -5.21 17.72
N ASN A 7 17.90 -3.89 17.90
CA ASN A 7 16.65 -3.28 18.32
C ASN A 7 15.94 -2.43 17.25
N ILE A 8 16.50 -2.29 16.05
CA ILE A 8 15.85 -1.51 14.98
C ILE A 8 14.77 -2.36 14.31
N ALA A 9 13.54 -1.84 14.25
CA ALA A 9 12.40 -2.48 13.59
C ALA A 9 12.20 -1.94 12.17
N VAL A 10 12.39 -0.63 11.99
CA VAL A 10 12.26 0.07 10.70
C VAL A 10 13.46 0.98 10.52
N LYS A 11 14.16 0.87 9.38
CA LYS A 11 15.21 1.78 8.97
C LYS A 11 14.92 2.32 7.58
N VAL A 12 14.86 3.64 7.48
CA VAL A 12 14.60 4.36 6.24
C VAL A 12 15.82 5.20 5.92
N THR A 13 16.34 5.09 4.69
CA THR A 13 17.54 5.81 4.25
C THR A 13 17.30 6.46 2.90
N ASP A 14 17.41 7.79 2.88
CA ASP A 14 17.33 8.70 1.74
C ASP A 14 16.10 8.44 0.85
N LEU A 15 14.98 8.15 1.50
CA LEU A 15 13.76 7.71 0.84
C LEU A 15 13.10 8.85 0.07
N GLY A 16 12.76 8.60 -1.18
CA GLY A 16 12.04 9.53 -2.03
C GLY A 16 11.02 8.85 -2.93
N LYS A 17 9.93 9.56 -3.22
CA LYS A 17 8.92 9.15 -4.20
C LYS A 17 8.53 10.30 -5.09
N ALA A 18 8.75 10.09 -6.39
CA ALA A 18 8.30 10.98 -7.44
C ALA A 18 7.12 10.36 -8.21
N TYR A 19 6.22 11.24 -8.66
CA TYR A 19 5.13 10.95 -9.57
C TYR A 19 5.27 11.85 -10.79
N ARG A 20 4.81 11.40 -11.96
CA ARG A 20 4.64 12.27 -13.11
C ARG A 20 3.20 12.80 -13.12
N ILE A 21 3.04 14.10 -12.92
CA ILE A 21 1.76 14.80 -13.03
C ILE A 21 1.60 15.27 -14.46
N GLY A 22 0.48 14.95 -15.09
CA GLY A 22 0.22 15.37 -16.46
C GLY A 22 0.74 14.37 -17.49
N VAL A 23 -0.04 13.31 -17.70
CA VAL A 23 -0.39 12.94 -19.07
C VAL A 23 -1.86 13.27 -19.21
N VAL A 24 -2.20 14.56 -19.15
CA VAL A 24 -3.38 14.96 -19.92
C VAL A 24 -2.92 14.72 -21.34
N GLU A 25 -3.34 13.59 -21.93
CA GLU A 25 -3.33 13.47 -23.37
C GLU A 25 -4.01 14.75 -23.86
N GLU A 26 -3.25 15.62 -24.54
CA GLU A 26 -3.89 16.51 -25.48
C GLU A 26 -4.74 15.59 -26.35
N LYS A 27 -6.06 15.59 -26.14
CA LYS A 27 -6.98 14.88 -27.01
C LYS A 27 -6.68 15.39 -28.41
N GLU A 28 -5.94 14.60 -29.20
CA GLU A 28 -5.68 14.92 -30.59
C GLU A 28 -7.06 15.01 -31.24
N LYS A 29 -7.44 16.21 -31.66
CA LYS A 29 -8.78 16.48 -32.21
C LYS A 29 -9.08 15.70 -33.50
N ASN A 30 -8.10 14.97 -34.06
CA ASN A 30 -8.21 14.25 -35.32
C ASN A 30 -7.85 12.77 -35.17
N LEU A 31 -8.82 11.91 -35.46
CA LEU A 31 -8.69 10.44 -35.42
C LEU A 31 -7.64 9.93 -36.42
N SER A 32 -7.51 10.59 -37.58
CA SER A 32 -6.59 10.25 -38.65
C SER A 32 -5.11 10.46 -38.27
N THR A 33 -4.80 11.48 -37.48
CA THR A 33 -3.42 11.74 -37.02
C THR A 33 -2.99 10.77 -35.93
N ALA A 34 -3.91 10.35 -35.06
CA ALA A 34 -3.65 9.37 -34.01
C ALA A 34 -3.33 7.99 -34.59
N ILE A 35 -4.08 7.54 -35.60
CA ILE A 35 -3.87 6.26 -36.30
C ILE A 35 -2.53 6.27 -37.06
N LEU A 36 -2.24 7.35 -37.79
CA LEU A 36 -0.98 7.49 -38.53
C LEU A 36 0.24 7.46 -37.60
N LYS A 37 0.21 8.16 -36.46
CA LYS A 37 1.30 8.10 -35.48
C LYS A 37 1.45 6.72 -34.83
N ALA A 38 0.33 6.03 -34.56
CA ALA A 38 0.36 4.68 -33.99
C ALA A 38 1.05 3.68 -34.93
N ILE A 39 0.83 3.79 -36.24
CA ILE A 39 1.47 2.96 -37.26
C ILE A 39 2.94 3.36 -37.47
N LEU A 40 3.23 4.67 -37.51
CA LEU A 40 4.56 5.19 -37.84
C LEU A 40 5.55 5.21 -36.66
N SER A 41 5.09 5.05 -35.41
CA SER A 41 5.93 5.22 -34.21
C SER A 41 5.85 4.09 -33.16
N PRO A 42 5.91 2.80 -33.53
CA PRO A 42 5.75 1.69 -32.58
C PRO A 42 6.80 1.71 -31.46
N VAL A 43 8.05 2.10 -31.78
CA VAL A 43 9.17 2.11 -30.83
C VAL A 43 9.13 3.32 -29.87
N LYS A 44 8.65 4.49 -30.32
CA LYS A 44 8.57 5.71 -29.49
C LYS A 44 7.42 5.61 -28.48
N ASN A 45 6.28 5.01 -28.86
CA ASN A 45 5.17 4.77 -27.95
C ASN A 45 5.53 3.79 -26.83
N PHE A 46 6.26 2.72 -27.16
CA PHE A 46 6.76 1.77 -26.16
C PHE A 46 7.71 2.42 -25.14
N ARG A 47 8.67 3.25 -25.60
CA ARG A 47 9.58 4.00 -24.71
C ARG A 47 8.85 5.02 -23.84
N LYS A 48 7.83 5.70 -24.36
CA LYS A 48 7.00 6.67 -23.62
C LYS A 48 6.19 5.98 -22.52
N ILE A 49 5.56 4.84 -22.80
CA ILE A 49 4.83 4.03 -21.80
C ILE A 49 5.79 3.49 -20.74
N LYS A 50 7.00 3.05 -21.12
CA LYS A 50 8.02 2.58 -20.17
C LYS A 50 8.56 3.71 -19.28
N SER A 51 8.70 4.93 -19.80
CA SER A 51 9.12 6.10 -19.02
C SER A 51 8.03 6.68 -18.12
N LEU A 52 6.76 6.30 -18.34
CA LEU A 52 5.63 6.66 -17.48
C LEU A 52 5.51 5.75 -16.25
N LYS A 53 5.91 4.47 -16.36
CA LYS A 53 5.89 3.54 -15.24
C LYS A 53 7.03 3.76 -14.24
N ASN A 54 8.22 4.13 -14.74
CA ASN A 54 9.41 4.30 -13.90
C ASN A 54 9.90 5.74 -13.98
N VAL A 55 9.41 6.58 -13.07
CA VAL A 55 10.05 7.88 -12.80
C VAL A 55 11.39 7.55 -12.16
N SER A 56 12.49 7.74 -12.89
CA SER A 56 13.84 7.63 -12.33
C SER A 56 14.13 8.78 -11.37
N SER A 57 15.04 8.56 -10.43
CA SER A 57 15.58 9.61 -9.53
C SER A 57 16.17 10.80 -10.28
N GLU A 58 16.67 10.57 -11.50
CA GLU A 58 17.22 11.58 -12.41
C GLU A 58 16.14 12.26 -13.28
N ALA A 59 14.86 11.93 -13.12
CA ALA A 59 13.79 12.52 -13.92
C ALA A 59 13.59 14.00 -13.55
N THR A 60 14.27 14.87 -14.29
CA THR A 60 14.09 16.32 -14.22
C THR A 60 13.09 16.76 -15.29
N GLY A 61 11.98 17.38 -14.87
CA GLY A 61 10.98 17.93 -15.78
C GLY A 61 9.86 18.64 -15.01
N LYS A 62 9.18 19.61 -15.66
CA LYS A 62 8.05 20.34 -15.06
C LYS A 62 6.89 19.41 -14.66
N ASP A 63 6.84 18.24 -15.27
CA ASP A 63 5.79 17.24 -15.06
C ASP A 63 6.12 16.28 -13.91
N VAL A 64 7.27 16.43 -13.23
CA VAL A 64 7.67 15.58 -12.12
C VAL A 64 7.35 16.24 -10.79
N PHE A 65 6.57 15.55 -9.97
CA PHE A 65 6.19 15.96 -8.63
C PHE A 65 6.77 15.01 -7.59
N TRP A 66 7.52 15.57 -6.64
CA TRP A 66 8.06 14.83 -5.51
C TRP A 66 7.07 14.86 -4.34
N ALA A 67 6.48 13.71 -4.02
CA ALA A 67 5.61 13.57 -2.86
C ALA A 67 6.41 13.43 -1.55
N ASN A 68 7.56 12.77 -1.63
CA ASN A 68 8.51 12.60 -0.53
C ASN A 68 9.92 12.70 -1.12
N ARG A 69 10.88 13.30 -0.40
CA ARG A 69 12.27 13.36 -0.84
C ARG A 69 13.21 13.48 0.36
N ASN A 70 14.33 12.76 0.32
CA ASN A 70 15.38 12.79 1.34
C ASN A 70 14.86 12.52 2.76
N ILE A 71 14.06 11.46 2.93
CA ILE A 71 13.54 11.04 4.24
C ILE A 71 14.45 9.94 4.81
N SER A 72 15.01 10.18 6.00
CA SER A 72 15.83 9.20 6.73
C SER A 72 15.42 9.18 8.20
N PHE A 73 15.08 8.00 8.73
CA PHE A 73 14.76 7.80 10.14
C PHE A 73 14.87 6.32 10.53
N GLU A 74 14.96 6.07 11.84
CA GLU A 74 14.93 4.74 12.42
C GLU A 74 13.82 4.66 13.47
N VAL A 75 13.16 3.51 13.57
CA VAL A 75 12.18 3.20 14.61
C VAL A 75 12.61 1.91 15.28
N LYS A 76 12.78 1.95 16.60
CA LYS A 76 13.14 0.77 17.39
C LYS A 76 11.91 -0.04 17.77
N LYS A 77 12.11 -1.30 18.16
CA LYS A 77 11.01 -2.14 18.66
C LYS A 77 10.39 -1.48 19.89
N GLY A 78 9.06 -1.37 19.90
CA GLY A 78 8.29 -0.74 20.98
C GLY A 78 8.18 0.78 20.89
N GLU A 79 8.83 1.44 19.92
CA GLU A 79 8.66 2.87 19.68
C GLU A 79 7.42 3.16 18.84
N VAL A 80 6.78 4.29 19.13
CA VAL A 80 5.63 4.81 18.37
C VAL A 80 6.09 6.02 17.55
N LEU A 81 5.99 5.91 16.22
CA LEU A 81 6.29 7.01 15.30
C LEU A 81 5.00 7.72 14.87
N GLY A 82 4.85 8.99 15.25
CA GLY A 82 3.78 9.86 14.76
C GLY A 82 4.19 10.63 13.51
N ILE A 83 3.47 10.45 12.39
CA ILE A 83 3.69 11.21 11.15
C ILE A 83 2.61 12.30 11.02
N ILE A 84 3.00 13.55 11.22
CA ILE A 84 2.10 14.72 11.18
C ILE A 84 2.50 15.71 10.08
N GLY A 85 1.53 16.45 9.56
CA GLY A 85 1.73 17.44 8.50
C GLY A 85 0.44 17.79 7.78
N LYS A 86 0.46 18.87 6.98
CA LYS A 86 -0.71 19.34 6.21
C LYS A 86 -1.17 18.32 5.15
N ASN A 87 -2.36 18.53 4.59
CA ASN A 87 -2.80 17.78 3.41
C ASN A 87 -1.82 17.99 2.25
N GLY A 88 -1.52 16.91 1.52
CA GLY A 88 -0.52 16.94 0.44
C GLY A 88 0.95 16.82 0.89
N ALA A 89 1.25 16.76 2.20
CA ALA A 89 2.63 16.63 2.70
C ALA A 89 3.29 15.25 2.48
N GLY A 90 2.67 14.36 1.69
CA GLY A 90 3.25 13.04 1.38
C GLY A 90 3.09 11.97 2.46
N LYS A 91 2.27 12.19 3.51
CA LYS A 91 2.06 11.21 4.61
C LYS A 91 1.55 9.86 4.11
N SER A 92 0.47 9.86 3.32
CA SER A 92 -0.11 8.63 2.77
C SER A 92 0.83 7.94 1.79
N THR A 93 1.65 8.71 1.07
CA THR A 93 2.68 8.14 0.18
C THR A 93 3.78 7.46 0.97
N LEU A 94 4.27 8.07 2.06
CA LEU A 94 5.23 7.45 2.97
C LEU A 94 4.68 6.16 3.58
N LEU A 95 3.44 6.18 4.08
CA LEU A 95 2.80 4.98 4.63
C LEU A 95 2.67 3.86 3.59
N LYS A 96 2.30 4.18 2.34
CA LYS A 96 2.24 3.21 1.23
C LYS A 96 3.61 2.59 0.91
N MET A 97 4.69 3.37 1.02
CA MET A 97 6.04 2.83 0.83
C MET A 97 6.44 1.92 1.99
N LEU A 98 6.18 2.33 3.24
CA LEU A 98 6.43 1.51 4.43
C LEU A 98 5.65 0.19 4.41
N SER A 99 4.41 0.20 3.91
CA SER A 99 3.58 -1.00 3.74
C SER A 99 3.87 -1.78 2.44
N ARG A 100 4.92 -1.39 1.68
CA ARG A 100 5.32 -2.02 0.41
C ARG A 100 4.24 -2.03 -0.69
N ILE A 101 3.21 -1.19 -0.59
CA ILE A 101 2.19 -1.01 -1.64
C ILE A 101 2.78 -0.29 -2.85
N THR A 102 3.76 0.58 -2.62
CA THR A 102 4.39 1.36 -3.68
C THR A 102 5.89 1.40 -3.46
N GLU A 103 6.66 1.04 -4.49
CA GLU A 103 8.11 1.11 -4.42
C GLU A 103 8.60 2.58 -4.38
N PRO A 104 9.65 2.88 -3.61
CA PRO A 104 10.27 4.19 -3.67
C PRO A 104 10.90 4.47 -5.04
N THR A 105 11.03 5.75 -5.38
CA THR A 105 11.81 6.19 -6.54
C THR A 105 13.30 6.18 -6.23
N GLU A 106 13.67 6.50 -4.98
CA GLU A 106 15.05 6.51 -4.48
C GLU A 106 15.10 6.13 -3.00
N GLY A 107 16.29 5.73 -2.56
CA GLY A 107 16.53 5.27 -1.21
C GLY A 107 16.02 3.83 -0.98
N ARG A 108 15.97 3.44 0.29
CA ARG A 108 15.52 2.09 0.69
C ARG A 108 14.86 2.06 2.06
N ILE A 109 14.09 1.02 2.28
CA ILE A 109 13.42 0.71 3.55
C ILE A 109 13.83 -0.69 3.96
N GLU A 110 14.43 -0.82 5.14
CA GLU A 110 14.76 -2.09 5.78
C GLU A 110 13.76 -2.32 6.93
N LEU A 111 13.07 -3.46 6.91
CA LEU A 111 12.01 -3.82 7.86
C LEU A 111 12.31 -5.18 8.46
N VAL A 112 12.33 -5.26 9.80
CA VAL A 112 12.52 -6.51 10.54
C VAL A 112 11.17 -6.95 11.11
N GLY A 113 10.52 -7.92 10.44
CA GLY A 113 9.23 -8.48 10.84
C GLY A 113 8.15 -8.34 9.77
N ARG A 114 6.87 -8.51 10.18
CA ARG A 114 5.69 -8.32 9.35
C ARG A 114 5.16 -6.90 9.53
N VAL A 115 4.75 -6.24 8.45
CA VAL A 115 4.07 -4.94 8.48
C VAL A 115 2.63 -5.16 8.06
N ALA A 116 1.69 -4.86 8.97
CA ALA A 116 0.28 -4.76 8.66
C ALA A 116 -0.09 -3.27 8.58
N SER A 117 -0.74 -2.85 7.50
CA SER A 117 -1.21 -1.47 7.34
C SER A 117 -2.69 -1.40 7.67
N LEU A 118 -3.06 -0.60 8.68
CA LEU A 118 -4.47 -0.30 8.98
C LEU A 118 -5.17 0.42 7.81
N LEU A 119 -4.43 0.89 6.80
CA LEU A 119 -5.01 1.47 5.58
C LEU A 119 -5.79 0.45 4.72
N GLU A 120 -5.60 -0.85 4.98
CA GLU A 120 -6.23 -1.96 4.25
C GLU A 120 -7.37 -2.63 5.03
N VAL A 121 -7.75 -2.07 6.18
CA VAL A 121 -8.80 -2.61 7.06
C VAL A 121 -10.13 -2.61 6.31
N GLY A 122 -10.54 -3.80 5.87
CA GLY A 122 -11.80 -4.06 5.18
C GLY A 122 -11.74 -4.07 3.65
N THR A 123 -10.60 -3.75 3.02
CA THR A 123 -10.45 -3.79 1.55
C THR A 123 -10.19 -5.19 0.98
N GLY A 124 -9.84 -6.15 1.85
CA GLY A 124 -9.62 -7.56 1.48
C GLY A 124 -10.84 -8.47 1.67
N PHE A 125 -12.00 -7.93 2.09
CA PHE A 125 -13.19 -8.77 2.24
C PHE A 125 -13.80 -9.17 0.91
N ASN A 126 -14.08 -10.45 0.77
CA ASN A 126 -14.95 -10.96 -0.28
C ASN A 126 -16.41 -10.90 0.22
N PRO A 127 -17.27 -10.09 -0.43
CA PRO A 127 -18.66 -9.88 0.01
C PRO A 127 -19.53 -11.15 -0.05
N GLU A 128 -19.18 -12.12 -0.90
CA GLU A 128 -19.91 -13.37 -1.05
C GLU A 128 -19.54 -14.41 0.01
N LEU A 129 -18.37 -14.27 0.64
CA LEU A 129 -17.89 -15.18 1.68
C LEU A 129 -18.45 -14.81 3.07
N THR A 130 -18.52 -15.78 3.96
CA THR A 130 -18.91 -15.60 5.37
C THR A 130 -17.85 -14.82 6.15
N GLY A 131 -18.19 -14.37 7.36
CA GLY A 131 -17.22 -13.76 8.27
C GLY A 131 -16.06 -14.71 8.57
N ARG A 132 -16.35 -16.00 8.83
CA ARG A 132 -15.34 -17.04 9.05
C ARG A 132 -14.36 -17.12 7.89
N GLU A 133 -14.86 -17.32 6.68
CA GLU A 133 -14.01 -17.44 5.48
C GLU A 133 -13.17 -16.18 5.24
N ASN A 134 -13.76 -15.01 5.51
CA ASN A 134 -13.07 -13.73 5.43
C ASN A 134 -11.97 -13.57 6.48
N ILE A 135 -12.11 -14.12 7.70
CA ILE A 135 -11.02 -14.17 8.69
C ILE A 135 -9.82 -14.94 8.12
N PHE A 136 -10.06 -16.12 7.54
CA PHE A 136 -8.99 -16.91 6.94
C PHE A 136 -8.35 -16.23 5.73
N LEU A 137 -9.16 -15.65 4.84
CA LEU A 137 -8.68 -14.91 3.68
C LEU A 137 -7.81 -13.73 4.08
N ASN A 138 -8.30 -12.87 4.98
CA ASN A 138 -7.58 -11.66 5.38
C ASN A 138 -6.38 -11.98 6.25
N GLY A 139 -6.47 -12.95 7.17
CA GLY A 139 -5.32 -13.42 7.94
C GLY A 139 -4.19 -13.93 7.03
N THR A 140 -4.53 -14.63 5.95
CA THR A 140 -3.55 -15.10 4.96
C THR A 140 -2.93 -13.94 4.18
N ILE A 141 -3.74 -12.95 3.77
CA ILE A 141 -3.25 -11.72 3.11
C ILE A 141 -2.26 -10.97 4.01
N LEU A 142 -2.51 -10.95 5.32
CA LEU A 142 -1.62 -10.36 6.33
C LEU A 142 -0.38 -11.23 6.64
N GLY A 143 -0.23 -12.38 5.98
CA GLY A 143 0.91 -13.27 6.12
C GLY A 143 0.86 -14.19 7.35
N LEU A 144 -0.34 -14.47 7.86
CA LEU A 144 -0.55 -15.53 8.86
C LEU A 144 -0.69 -16.88 8.17
N THR A 145 -0.11 -17.92 8.76
CA THR A 145 -0.37 -19.31 8.35
C THR A 145 -1.77 -19.74 8.79
N LYS A 146 -2.35 -20.75 8.12
CA LYS A 146 -3.66 -21.30 8.51
C LYS A 146 -3.70 -21.69 9.99
N LYS A 147 -2.64 -22.32 10.50
CA LYS A 147 -2.50 -22.72 11.90
C LYS A 147 -2.49 -21.51 12.85
N GLU A 148 -1.73 -20.47 12.51
CA GLU A 148 -1.72 -19.20 13.27
C GLU A 148 -3.09 -18.50 13.32
N ILE A 149 -3.91 -18.68 12.28
CA ILE A 149 -5.29 -18.14 12.24
C ILE A 149 -6.21 -19.01 13.11
N GLU A 150 -6.14 -20.34 13.00
CA GLU A 150 -6.92 -21.27 13.82
C GLU A 150 -6.67 -21.06 15.32
N GLU A 151 -5.41 -20.89 15.73
CA GLU A 151 -5.03 -20.63 17.13
C GLU A 151 -5.60 -19.30 17.68
N ARG A 152 -5.87 -18.32 16.82
CA ARG A 152 -6.39 -17.00 17.20
C ARG A 152 -7.87 -16.83 16.90
N TYR A 153 -8.50 -17.78 16.22
CA TYR A 153 -9.83 -17.65 15.64
C TYR A 153 -10.88 -17.19 16.67
N GLU A 154 -10.96 -17.88 17.81
CA GLU A 154 -11.92 -17.55 18.87
C GLU A 154 -11.72 -16.11 19.38
N SER A 155 -10.46 -15.69 19.60
CA SER A 155 -10.16 -14.34 20.06
C SER A 155 -10.53 -13.26 19.03
N ILE A 156 -10.38 -13.54 17.73
CA ILE A 156 -10.78 -12.65 16.64
C ILE A 156 -12.30 -12.49 16.64
N VAL A 157 -13.03 -13.60 16.75
CA VAL A 157 -14.48 -13.62 16.75
C VAL A 157 -15.02 -12.85 17.96
N GLU A 158 -14.51 -13.13 19.16
CA GLU A 158 -14.87 -12.44 20.41
C GLU A 158 -14.57 -10.93 20.33
N PHE A 159 -13.37 -10.54 19.91
CA PHE A 159 -13.00 -9.13 19.80
C PHE A 159 -13.88 -8.37 18.79
N SER A 160 -14.28 -9.03 17.71
CA SER A 160 -15.12 -8.42 16.68
C SER A 160 -16.58 -8.20 17.12
N GLY A 161 -17.07 -8.95 18.12
CA GLY A 161 -18.45 -8.90 18.61
C GLY A 161 -19.48 -9.22 17.51
N ILE A 162 -19.17 -10.17 16.64
CA ILE A 162 -20.04 -10.63 15.53
C ILE A 162 -20.27 -12.15 15.54
N GLU A 163 -20.14 -12.79 16.69
CA GLU A 163 -20.27 -14.24 16.91
C GLU A 163 -21.53 -14.80 16.22
N LYS A 164 -22.67 -14.13 16.43
CA LYS A 164 -23.97 -14.53 15.88
C LYS A 164 -24.07 -14.42 14.35
N PHE A 165 -23.20 -13.64 13.74
CA PHE A 165 -23.21 -13.35 12.31
C PHE A 165 -22.02 -13.98 11.57
N ILE A 166 -21.19 -14.76 12.25
CA ILE A 166 -19.92 -15.25 11.69
C ILE A 166 -20.10 -16.11 10.44
N GLU A 167 -21.20 -16.87 10.37
CA GLU A 167 -21.59 -17.69 9.21
C GLU A 167 -22.43 -16.93 8.17
N THR A 168 -22.68 -15.64 8.38
CA THR A 168 -23.44 -14.80 7.44
C THR A 168 -22.47 -14.16 6.42
N PRO A 169 -22.83 -14.13 5.12
CA PRO A 169 -22.02 -13.45 4.10
C PRO A 169 -21.78 -11.97 4.42
N VAL A 170 -20.54 -11.50 4.26
CA VAL A 170 -20.10 -10.14 4.66
C VAL A 170 -20.86 -9.03 3.91
N LYS A 171 -21.42 -9.30 2.72
CA LYS A 171 -22.32 -8.34 2.05
C LYS A 171 -23.54 -7.93 2.89
N ARG A 172 -23.97 -8.76 3.83
CA ARG A 172 -25.09 -8.48 4.74
C ARG A 172 -24.67 -7.77 6.03
N TYR A 173 -23.38 -7.54 6.23
CA TYR A 173 -22.87 -6.85 7.40
C TYR A 173 -23.11 -5.34 7.27
N SER A 174 -23.43 -4.71 8.40
CA SER A 174 -23.37 -3.25 8.50
C SER A 174 -21.94 -2.75 8.29
N SER A 175 -21.78 -1.48 7.96
CA SER A 175 -20.45 -0.85 7.87
C SER A 175 -19.64 -1.02 9.17
N GLY A 176 -20.29 -0.88 10.33
CA GLY A 176 -19.65 -1.07 11.64
C GLY A 176 -19.17 -2.50 11.86
N MET A 177 -19.97 -3.51 11.50
CA MET A 177 -19.55 -4.92 11.62
C MET A 177 -18.34 -5.23 10.74
N LYS A 178 -18.29 -4.70 9.51
CA LYS A 178 -17.13 -4.83 8.63
C LYS A 178 -15.87 -4.24 9.27
N VAL A 179 -15.97 -3.02 9.80
CA VAL A 179 -14.84 -2.34 10.47
C VAL A 179 -14.36 -3.13 11.68
N ARG A 180 -15.28 -3.61 12.54
CA ARG A 180 -14.91 -4.40 13.72
C ARG A 180 -14.22 -5.71 13.35
N LEU A 181 -14.75 -6.46 12.39
CA LEU A 181 -14.12 -7.70 11.93
C LEU A 181 -12.74 -7.43 11.31
N ALA A 182 -12.63 -6.40 10.48
CA ALA A 182 -11.37 -6.07 9.83
C ALA A 182 -10.29 -5.64 10.84
N PHE A 183 -10.67 -4.93 11.90
CA PHE A 183 -9.77 -4.58 12.98
C PHE A 183 -9.40 -5.79 13.85
N ALA A 184 -10.34 -6.71 14.09
CA ALA A 184 -10.07 -7.92 14.88
C ALA A 184 -9.08 -8.87 14.22
N VAL A 185 -9.04 -8.89 12.88
CA VAL A 185 -8.13 -9.74 12.10
C VAL A 185 -6.73 -9.12 11.95
N ALA A 186 -6.63 -7.79 12.01
CA ALA A 186 -5.40 -7.02 11.81
C ALA A 186 -4.51 -6.99 13.06
#